data_AF-A0A9D6VLJ1-F1
#
_entry.id   AF-A0A9D6VLJ1-F1
#
_cell.length_a   1.000
_cell.length_b   1.000
_cell.length_c   1.000
_cell.angle_alpha   90.00
_cell.angle_beta   90.00
_cell.angle_gamma   90.00
#
_symmetry.space_group_name_H-M   'P 1'
#
loop_
_entity.id
_entity.type
_entity.pdbx_description
1 polymer ?
#
loop_
_entity_poly.entity_id
_entity_poly.type
_entity_poly.pdbx_seq_one_letter_code
_entity_poly.pdbx_strand_id
1 'polypeptide(L)'
;MLKRHRLWLIGFFILALSIPAYMVFSAGKPKVVTVTPSAGSLGKTVKIKIKGSNFTKTKGNNILNVEFNDSQLVVNSIKYKSSKLIEASVIIGPEATLGKKKIIVTNPNGKKYTKAGAFNVKSATVEIEDFTGSYVSIHNSTSQSYRNDCTNFACHFSIMTEKSLKASVPTFHMKKLSLPAIPGATKTVKCTYCHKTTDIVEGSAKNIRRNVDVELCVTCHKTKTYAKFYME
;
A
#
# COMPACT_ATOMS: atom_id res chain seq x y z
N MET A 1 -98.89 25.06 16.31
CA MET A 1 -97.44 25.33 16.44
C MET A 1 -96.65 24.04 16.26
N LEU A 2 -96.00 23.80 15.12
CA LEU A 2 -94.98 22.75 15.00
C LEU A 2 -93.91 23.22 14.01
N LYS A 3 -92.71 23.47 14.55
CA LYS A 3 -91.51 23.96 13.82
C LYS A 3 -90.78 22.73 13.27
N ARG A 4 -90.79 22.50 11.96
CA ARG A 4 -90.00 21.44 11.32
C ARG A 4 -88.60 21.96 11.00
N HIS A 5 -87.61 21.52 11.77
CA HIS A 5 -86.19 21.69 11.47
C HIS A 5 -85.77 20.71 10.36
N ARG A 6 -85.20 21.23 9.28
CA ARG A 6 -84.55 20.44 8.22
C ARG A 6 -83.09 20.21 8.62
N LEU A 7 -82.72 18.96 8.93
CA LEU A 7 -81.33 18.53 9.03
C LEU A 7 -80.71 18.52 7.62
N TRP A 8 -79.54 19.15 7.47
CA TRP A 8 -78.72 19.09 6.27
C TRP A 8 -77.63 18.03 6.48
N LEU A 9 -77.76 16.88 5.83
CA LEU A 9 -76.73 15.83 5.82
C LEU A 9 -75.70 16.20 4.76
N ILE A 10 -74.53 16.66 5.20
CA ILE A 10 -73.36 16.87 4.35
C ILE A 10 -72.73 15.49 4.11
N GLY A 11 -72.90 14.95 2.91
CA GLY A 11 -72.23 13.73 2.48
C GLY A 11 -70.74 13.96 2.27
N PHE A 12 -69.90 13.31 3.08
CA PHE A 12 -68.45 13.28 2.90
C PHE A 12 -68.11 12.29 1.78
N PHE A 13 -67.72 12.81 0.60
CA PHE A 13 -67.22 12.01 -0.51
C PHE A 13 -65.73 11.71 -0.26
N ILE A 14 -65.41 10.54 0.28
CA ILE A 14 -64.02 10.10 0.48
C ILE A 14 -63.48 9.63 -0.88
N LEU A 15 -62.70 10.48 -1.54
CA LEU A 15 -61.89 10.08 -2.69
C LEU A 15 -60.79 9.14 -2.18
N ALA A 16 -60.95 7.83 -2.39
CA ALA A 16 -59.92 6.85 -2.07
C ALA A 16 -58.74 7.04 -3.03
N LEU A 17 -57.70 7.77 -2.61
CA LEU A 17 -56.39 7.76 -3.25
C LEU A 17 -55.82 6.34 -3.13
N SER A 18 -55.88 5.56 -4.21
CA SER A 18 -55.15 4.31 -4.31
C SER A 18 -53.66 4.62 -4.39
N ILE A 19 -52.96 4.51 -3.26
CA ILE A 19 -51.50 4.56 -3.22
C ILE A 19 -51.02 3.29 -3.94
N PRO A 20 -50.33 3.37 -5.09
CA PRO A 20 -49.80 2.18 -5.72
C PRO A 20 -48.82 1.53 -4.74
N ALA A 21 -49.09 0.27 -4.38
CA ALA A 21 -48.17 -0.54 -3.59
C ALA A 21 -46.84 -0.60 -4.35
N TYR A 22 -45.85 0.16 -3.90
CA TYR A 22 -44.50 0.07 -4.43
C TYR A 22 -43.96 -1.32 -4.06
N MET A 23 -43.94 -2.23 -5.02
CA MET A 23 -43.22 -3.49 -4.93
C MET A 23 -41.75 -3.18 -4.65
N VAL A 24 -41.34 -3.24 -3.39
CA VAL A 24 -39.94 -3.17 -3.01
C VAL A 24 -39.33 -4.51 -3.41
N PHE A 25 -38.70 -4.57 -4.59
CA PHE A 25 -37.80 -5.67 -4.93
C PHE A 25 -36.68 -5.69 -3.88
N SER A 26 -36.80 -6.56 -2.89
CA SER A 26 -35.76 -6.81 -1.92
C SER A 26 -34.58 -7.43 -2.66
N ALA A 27 -33.60 -6.61 -3.00
CA ALA A 27 -32.41 -7.12 -3.65
C ALA A 27 -31.77 -8.22 -2.80
N GLY A 28 -31.37 -9.30 -3.48
CA GLY A 28 -30.69 -10.43 -2.86
C GLY A 28 -29.39 -10.00 -2.15
N LYS A 29 -28.81 -10.92 -1.39
CA LYS A 29 -27.45 -10.75 -0.87
C LYS A 29 -26.51 -10.48 -2.07
N PRO A 30 -25.61 -9.49 -2.00
CA PRO A 30 -24.64 -9.28 -3.07
C PRO A 30 -23.83 -10.56 -3.24
N LYS A 31 -23.30 -10.81 -4.43
CA LYS A 31 -22.33 -11.89 -4.67
C LYS A 31 -21.20 -11.36 -5.51
N VAL A 32 -19.98 -11.48 -5.02
CA VAL A 32 -18.77 -11.13 -5.77
C VAL A 32 -18.22 -12.40 -6.41
N VAL A 33 -18.01 -12.35 -7.72
CA VAL A 33 -17.46 -13.47 -8.51
C VAL A 33 -16.00 -13.18 -8.87
N THR A 34 -15.73 -12.05 -9.52
CA THR A 34 -14.36 -11.66 -9.91
C THR A 34 -14.06 -10.20 -9.61
N VAL A 35 -12.77 -9.92 -9.42
CA VAL A 35 -12.21 -8.58 -9.25
C VAL A 35 -11.07 -8.42 -10.26
N THR A 36 -11.08 -7.35 -11.04
CA THR A 36 -10.10 -7.14 -12.12
C THR A 36 -9.64 -5.68 -12.16
N PRO A 37 -8.33 -5.39 -12.10
CA PRO A 37 -7.26 -6.33 -11.80
C PRO A 37 -7.42 -6.94 -10.39
N SER A 38 -6.97 -8.19 -10.22
CA SER A 38 -7.01 -8.90 -8.93
C SER A 38 -5.75 -8.67 -8.09
N ALA A 39 -4.92 -7.69 -8.45
CA ALA A 39 -3.70 -7.36 -7.74
C ALA A 39 -3.33 -5.88 -7.92
N GLY A 40 -2.51 -5.37 -7.02
CA GLY A 40 -1.91 -4.04 -7.08
C GLY A 40 -0.71 -3.94 -6.16
N SER A 41 0.08 -2.88 -6.34
CA SER A 41 1.35 -2.69 -5.66
C SER A 41 1.28 -1.66 -4.53
N LEU A 42 2.11 -1.83 -3.50
CA LEU A 42 2.27 -0.85 -2.41
C LEU A 42 2.49 0.57 -2.94
N GLY A 43 1.87 1.55 -2.29
CA GLY A 43 1.98 2.97 -2.63
C GLY A 43 1.29 3.39 -3.93
N LYS A 44 0.53 2.50 -4.59
CA LYS A 44 -0.19 2.80 -5.83
C LYS A 44 -1.69 2.91 -5.62
N THR A 45 -2.36 3.62 -6.52
CA THR A 45 -3.82 3.61 -6.65
C THR A 45 -4.22 2.72 -7.82
N VAL A 46 -5.20 1.84 -7.61
CA VAL A 46 -5.69 0.93 -8.65
C VAL A 46 -7.19 1.09 -8.83
N LYS A 47 -7.65 1.12 -10.09
CA LYS A 47 -9.08 1.05 -10.42
C LYS A 47 -9.47 -0.41 -10.64
N ILE A 48 -10.38 -0.93 -9.83
CA ILE A 48 -10.89 -2.30 -9.92
C ILE A 48 -12.33 -2.35 -10.45
N LYS A 49 -12.62 -3.40 -11.22
CA LYS A 49 -13.96 -3.82 -11.62
C LYS A 49 -14.36 -5.04 -10.80
N ILE A 50 -15.46 -4.94 -10.08
CA ILE A 50 -16.03 -6.01 -9.27
C ILE A 50 -17.25 -6.56 -10.01
N LYS A 51 -17.14 -7.76 -10.56
CA LYS A 51 -18.24 -8.45 -11.25
C LYS A 51 -18.95 -9.41 -10.31
N GLY A 52 -20.27 -9.51 -10.46
CA GLY A 52 -21.09 -10.23 -9.51
C GLY A 52 -22.57 -10.27 -9.85
N SER A 53 -23.39 -10.39 -8.82
CA SER A 53 -24.85 -10.33 -8.91
C SER A 53 -25.45 -9.62 -7.69
N ASN A 54 -26.68 -9.14 -7.86
CA ASN A 54 -27.49 -8.49 -6.84
C ASN A 54 -26.88 -7.21 -6.24
N PHE A 55 -25.99 -6.51 -6.95
CA PHE A 55 -25.56 -5.20 -6.50
C PHE A 55 -26.71 -4.21 -6.59
N THR A 56 -26.78 -3.28 -5.63
CA THR A 56 -27.78 -2.21 -5.65
C THR A 56 -27.12 -0.85 -5.52
N LYS A 57 -27.70 0.13 -6.23
CA LYS A 57 -27.29 1.53 -6.14
C LYS A 57 -27.62 2.10 -4.76
N THR A 58 -26.77 2.99 -4.25
CA THR A 58 -27.04 3.85 -3.10
C THR A 58 -28.42 4.50 -3.22
N LYS A 59 -29.19 4.54 -2.13
CA LYS A 59 -30.52 5.14 -2.06
C LYS A 59 -30.68 5.90 -0.73
N GLY A 60 -30.78 7.23 -0.81
CA GLY A 60 -30.80 8.09 0.37
C GLY A 60 -29.55 7.88 1.22
N ASN A 61 -29.73 7.69 2.51
CA ASN A 61 -28.63 7.48 3.47
C ASN A 61 -28.03 6.07 3.44
N ASN A 62 -28.61 5.14 2.67
CA ASN A 62 -28.14 3.77 2.59
C ASN A 62 -27.14 3.60 1.44
N ILE A 63 -25.89 3.32 1.77
CA ILE A 63 -24.75 3.41 0.87
C ILE A 63 -24.29 2.02 0.39
N LEU A 64 -24.02 1.90 -0.91
CA LEU A 64 -23.25 0.79 -1.45
C LEU A 64 -21.79 0.95 -1.04
N ASN A 65 -21.26 -0.03 -0.33
CA ASN A 65 -19.92 0.04 0.23
C ASN A 65 -19.04 -1.16 -0.18
N VAL A 66 -17.73 -0.90 -0.30
CA VAL A 66 -16.69 -1.87 -0.62
C VAL A 66 -15.54 -1.65 0.34
N GLU A 67 -15.13 -2.70 1.04
CA GLU A 67 -14.09 -2.63 2.08
C GLU A 67 -13.11 -3.78 1.95
N PHE A 68 -11.89 -3.56 2.46
CA PHE A 68 -10.85 -4.57 2.59
C PHE A 68 -10.61 -4.91 4.07
N ASN A 69 -10.09 -6.10 4.33
CA ASN A 69 -9.69 -6.51 5.68
C ASN A 69 -8.31 -5.97 6.10
N ASP A 70 -7.92 -4.82 5.54
CA ASP A 70 -6.64 -4.16 5.77
C ASP A 70 -6.89 -2.64 5.70
N SER A 71 -6.60 -1.93 6.78
CA SER A 71 -6.86 -0.48 6.88
C SER A 71 -5.98 0.36 5.95
N GLN A 72 -4.88 -0.21 5.43
CA GLN A 72 -4.03 0.44 4.44
C GLN A 72 -4.60 0.33 3.01
N LEU A 73 -5.71 -0.39 2.79
CA LEU A 73 -6.41 -0.45 1.51
C LEU A 73 -7.68 0.41 1.58
N VAL A 74 -7.54 1.67 1.18
CA VAL A 74 -8.62 2.66 1.28
C VAL A 74 -9.38 2.76 -0.03
N VAL A 75 -10.69 2.50 0.00
CA VAL A 75 -11.57 2.70 -1.16
C VAL A 75 -11.98 4.17 -1.23
N ASN A 76 -11.46 4.90 -2.21
CA ASN A 76 -11.70 6.35 -2.32
C ASN A 76 -12.96 6.70 -3.13
N SER A 77 -13.46 5.76 -3.95
CA SER A 77 -14.67 5.95 -4.74
C SER A 77 -15.27 4.62 -5.15
N ILE A 78 -16.60 4.60 -5.24
CA ILE A 78 -17.41 3.46 -5.67
C ILE A 78 -18.43 3.97 -6.68
N LYS A 79 -18.46 3.36 -7.87
CA LYS A 79 -19.41 3.66 -8.94
C LYS A 79 -20.21 2.40 -9.28
N TYR A 80 -21.50 2.43 -8.93
CA TYR A 80 -22.45 1.43 -9.40
C TYR A 80 -22.65 1.56 -10.92
N LYS A 81 -22.54 0.46 -11.66
CA LYS A 81 -22.83 0.42 -13.11
C LYS A 81 -24.09 -0.37 -13.41
N SER A 82 -24.23 -1.52 -12.77
CA SER A 82 -25.40 -2.39 -12.90
C SER A 82 -25.48 -3.34 -11.71
N SER A 83 -26.53 -4.14 -11.64
CA SER A 83 -26.68 -5.18 -10.61
C SER A 83 -25.60 -6.28 -10.68
N LYS A 84 -24.75 -6.24 -11.71
CA LYS A 84 -23.66 -7.19 -11.96
C LYS A 84 -22.27 -6.55 -11.98
N LEU A 85 -22.15 -5.22 -11.90
CA LEU A 85 -20.87 -4.53 -12.01
C LEU A 85 -20.78 -3.28 -11.11
N ILE A 86 -19.68 -3.23 -10.35
CA ILE A 86 -19.23 -2.06 -9.59
C ILE A 86 -17.81 -1.71 -10.07
N GLU A 87 -17.52 -0.42 -10.21
CA GLU A 87 -16.16 0.10 -10.33
C GLU A 87 -15.75 0.75 -9.01
N ALA A 88 -14.54 0.50 -8.53
CA ALA A 88 -14.00 1.15 -7.35
C ALA A 88 -12.55 1.58 -7.60
N SER A 89 -12.13 2.66 -6.96
CA SER A 89 -10.72 3.05 -6.92
C SER A 89 -10.19 2.86 -5.51
N VAL A 90 -9.02 2.22 -5.42
CA VAL A 90 -8.43 1.73 -4.18
C VAL A 90 -7.02 2.27 -4.07
N ILE A 91 -6.75 2.99 -2.99
CA ILE A 91 -5.42 3.44 -2.60
C ILE A 91 -4.78 2.32 -1.78
N ILE A 92 -3.60 1.86 -2.18
CA ILE A 92 -2.81 0.86 -1.47
C ILE A 92 -1.70 1.60 -0.74
N GLY A 93 -1.78 1.68 0.59
CA GLY A 93 -0.77 2.29 1.43
C GLY A 93 0.60 1.62 1.30
N PRO A 94 1.70 2.35 1.56
CA PRO A 94 3.06 1.78 1.51
C PRO A 94 3.28 0.69 2.56
N GLU A 95 2.54 0.73 3.68
CA GLU A 95 2.61 -0.25 4.77
C GLU A 95 1.51 -1.33 4.70
N ALA A 96 0.80 -1.43 3.58
CA ALA A 96 -0.21 -2.47 3.42
C ALA A 96 0.42 -3.86 3.52
N THR A 97 -0.26 -4.78 4.20
CA THR A 97 0.28 -6.12 4.39
C THR A 97 0.34 -6.84 3.04
N LEU A 98 1.44 -7.50 2.71
CA LEU A 98 1.55 -8.24 1.45
C LEU A 98 0.58 -9.43 1.38
N GLY A 99 0.30 -9.90 0.16
CA GLY A 99 -0.48 -11.10 -0.10
C GLY A 99 -1.99 -10.88 -0.27
N LYS A 100 -2.72 -11.99 -0.22
CA LYS A 100 -4.17 -12.06 -0.54
C LYS A 100 -5.02 -11.34 0.52
N LYS A 101 -5.91 -10.47 0.04
CA LYS A 101 -6.91 -9.70 0.82
C LYS A 101 -8.32 -10.13 0.49
N LYS A 102 -9.19 -9.99 1.48
CA LYS A 102 -10.63 -10.21 1.37
C LYS A 102 -11.30 -8.89 0.98
N ILE A 103 -12.30 -8.97 0.11
CA ILE A 103 -13.18 -7.85 -0.20
C ILE A 103 -14.55 -8.12 0.42
N ILE A 104 -15.11 -7.11 1.06
CA ILE A 104 -16.47 -7.12 1.62
C ILE A 104 -17.29 -6.11 0.82
N VAL A 105 -18.39 -6.56 0.23
CA VAL A 105 -19.37 -5.68 -0.45
C VAL A 105 -20.64 -5.65 0.39
N THR A 106 -21.07 -4.44 0.75
CA THR A 106 -22.29 -4.20 1.51
C THR A 106 -23.27 -3.44 0.63
N ASN A 107 -24.45 -4.03 0.39
CA ASN A 107 -25.53 -3.32 -0.27
C ASN A 107 -26.23 -2.35 0.71
N PRO A 108 -26.89 -1.31 0.21
CA PRO A 108 -27.76 -0.39 0.97
C PRO A 108 -28.76 -1.05 1.92
N ASN A 109 -29.22 -2.28 1.64
CA ASN A 109 -30.12 -3.02 2.53
C ASN A 109 -29.39 -3.73 3.70
N GLY A 110 -28.11 -3.43 3.92
CA GLY A 110 -27.27 -4.02 4.96
C GLY A 110 -26.74 -5.42 4.64
N LYS A 111 -27.20 -6.08 3.57
CA LYS A 111 -26.72 -7.42 3.21
C LYS A 111 -25.29 -7.35 2.69
N LYS A 112 -24.43 -8.21 3.23
CA LYS A 112 -22.99 -8.25 2.91
C LYS A 112 -22.56 -9.52 2.21
N TYR A 113 -21.49 -9.46 1.44
CA TYR A 113 -20.79 -10.62 0.91
C TYR A 113 -19.29 -10.45 0.99
N THR A 114 -18.61 -11.48 1.49
CA THR A 114 -17.16 -11.50 1.64
C THR A 114 -16.55 -12.46 0.63
N LYS A 115 -15.67 -11.96 -0.24
CA LYS A 115 -14.86 -12.79 -1.12
C LYS A 115 -13.44 -12.88 -0.55
N ALA A 116 -13.07 -14.06 -0.06
CA ALA A 116 -11.69 -14.32 0.35
C ALA A 116 -10.75 -14.37 -0.87
N GLY A 117 -9.53 -13.85 -0.68
CA GLY A 117 -8.48 -13.83 -1.69
C GLY A 117 -8.87 -13.14 -2.99
N ALA A 118 -9.68 -12.07 -2.90
CA ALA A 118 -10.20 -11.35 -4.05
C ALA A 118 -9.16 -10.41 -4.68
N PHE A 119 -8.19 -9.95 -3.89
CA PHE A 119 -7.19 -8.99 -4.32
C PHE A 119 -5.83 -9.32 -3.71
N ASN A 120 -4.74 -9.25 -4.47
CA ASN A 120 -3.39 -9.58 -4.00
C ASN A 120 -2.52 -8.31 -3.94
N VAL A 121 -2.09 -7.93 -2.73
CA VAL A 121 -1.14 -6.84 -2.53
C VAL A 121 0.26 -7.37 -2.81
N LYS A 122 0.95 -6.72 -3.75
CA LYS A 122 2.32 -7.04 -4.12
C LYS A 122 3.25 -5.92 -3.66
N SER A 123 4.51 -6.24 -3.44
CA SER A 123 5.54 -5.21 -3.35
C SER A 123 5.51 -4.36 -4.62
N ALA A 124 5.85 -3.09 -4.49
CA ALA A 124 6.13 -2.28 -5.67
C ALA A 124 7.34 -2.89 -6.39
N THR A 125 7.11 -3.58 -7.50
CA THR A 125 8.14 -3.71 -8.52
C THR A 125 8.33 -2.31 -9.06
N VAL A 126 9.41 -1.67 -8.65
CA VAL A 126 9.93 -0.56 -9.43
C VAL A 126 10.52 -1.22 -10.66
N GLU A 127 9.95 -0.94 -11.83
CA GLU A 127 10.71 -1.07 -13.07
C GLU A 127 11.85 -0.08 -12.91
N ILE A 128 12.97 -0.56 -12.37
CA ILE A 128 14.23 0.13 -12.45
C ILE A 128 14.57 -0.04 -13.93
N GLU A 129 14.42 1.02 -14.73
CA GLU A 129 15.12 1.03 -16.00
C GLU A 129 16.59 0.76 -15.67
N ASP A 130 17.15 -0.30 -16.24
CA ASP A 130 18.55 -0.67 -16.01
C ASP A 130 19.39 0.59 -16.18
N PHE A 131 20.20 0.90 -15.17
CA PHE A 131 21.05 2.09 -15.22
C PHE A 131 21.94 2.01 -16.47
N THR A 132 21.66 2.86 -17.46
CA THR A 132 22.34 2.86 -18.77
C THR A 132 23.68 3.59 -18.73
N GLY A 133 24.06 4.15 -17.58
CA GLY A 133 25.32 4.86 -17.38
C GLY A 133 26.49 3.97 -16.95
N SER A 134 27.67 4.57 -16.84
CA SER A 134 28.85 3.91 -16.29
C SER A 134 28.81 3.88 -14.76
N TYR A 135 28.80 2.68 -14.19
CA TYR A 135 28.90 2.49 -12.74
C TYR A 135 30.20 3.06 -12.16
N VAL A 136 31.27 3.12 -12.96
CA VAL A 136 32.54 3.75 -12.57
C VAL A 136 32.37 5.27 -12.48
N SER A 137 31.72 5.88 -13.47
CA SER A 137 31.55 7.33 -13.54
C SER A 137 30.71 7.88 -12.39
N ILE A 138 29.66 7.18 -11.96
CA ILE A 138 28.82 7.65 -10.83
C ILE A 138 29.52 7.63 -9.48
N HIS A 139 30.63 6.90 -9.34
CA HIS A 139 31.43 6.83 -8.13
C HIS A 139 32.75 7.61 -8.22
N ASN A 140 33.09 8.17 -9.38
CA ASN A 140 34.28 8.97 -9.55
C ASN A 140 33.98 10.45 -9.28
N SER A 141 34.55 11.02 -8.22
CA SER A 141 34.33 12.43 -7.83
C SER A 141 34.76 13.45 -8.88
N THR A 142 35.57 13.07 -9.87
CA THR A 142 35.97 13.94 -10.98
C THR A 142 35.03 13.84 -12.20
N SER A 143 34.08 12.89 -12.18
CA SER A 143 33.11 12.72 -13.26
C SER A 143 31.95 13.69 -13.13
N GLN A 144 31.44 14.18 -14.27
CA GLN A 144 30.18 14.93 -14.33
C GLN A 144 28.97 14.12 -13.87
N SER A 145 29.07 12.78 -13.90
CA SER A 145 28.00 11.88 -13.45
C SER A 145 28.11 11.49 -11.98
N TYR A 146 29.07 12.06 -11.23
CA TYR A 146 29.29 11.72 -9.83
C TYR A 146 28.04 11.92 -8.96
N ARG A 147 27.77 10.94 -8.11
CA ARG A 147 26.65 10.95 -7.17
C ARG A 147 27.16 10.67 -5.76
N ASN A 148 26.78 11.50 -4.80
CA ASN A 148 27.12 11.33 -3.38
C ASN A 148 25.89 10.97 -2.51
N ASP A 149 24.75 10.67 -3.11
CA ASP A 149 23.52 10.29 -2.42
C ASP A 149 23.36 8.76 -2.36
N CYS A 150 24.34 8.09 -1.76
CA CYS A 150 24.46 6.62 -1.76
C CYS A 150 23.20 5.88 -1.29
N THR A 151 22.41 6.49 -0.40
CA THR A 151 21.21 5.88 0.22
C THR A 151 19.90 6.20 -0.50
N ASN A 152 19.94 6.82 -1.68
CA ASN A 152 18.74 7.07 -2.48
C ASN A 152 18.10 5.74 -2.91
N PHE A 153 16.76 5.72 -3.08
CA PHE A 153 15.97 4.56 -3.48
C PHE A 153 16.47 3.89 -4.76
N ALA A 154 17.04 4.66 -5.68
CA ALA A 154 17.62 4.16 -6.93
C ALA A 154 19.00 3.47 -6.75
N CYS A 155 19.66 3.66 -5.60
CA CYS A 155 21.01 3.17 -5.33
C CYS A 155 21.00 2.18 -4.14
N HIS A 156 21.92 2.31 -3.18
CA HIS A 156 22.11 1.35 -2.08
C HIS A 156 21.06 1.47 -0.95
N PHE A 157 19.81 1.79 -1.27
CA PHE A 157 18.72 1.88 -0.29
C PHE A 157 18.44 0.56 0.45
N SER A 158 18.64 -0.58 -0.22
CA SER A 158 18.47 -1.90 0.40
C SER A 158 19.44 -2.15 1.57
N ILE A 159 20.63 -1.53 1.55
CA ILE A 159 21.59 -1.58 2.67
C ILE A 159 21.06 -0.85 3.91
N MET A 160 20.14 0.11 3.72
CA MET A 160 19.51 0.84 4.83
C MET A 160 18.29 0.15 5.41
N THR A 161 17.79 -0.90 4.73
CA THR A 161 16.57 -1.62 5.08
C THR A 161 16.78 -3.12 5.24
N GLU A 162 18.03 -3.59 5.10
CA GLU A 162 18.38 -4.99 5.29
C GLU A 162 18.05 -5.44 6.72
N LYS A 163 17.52 -6.67 6.80
CA LYS A 163 17.17 -7.33 8.05
C LYS A 163 17.98 -8.60 8.15
N SER A 164 18.49 -8.90 9.34
CA SER A 164 19.13 -10.19 9.58
C SER A 164 18.07 -11.29 9.74
N LEU A 165 18.50 -12.55 9.72
CA LEU A 165 17.62 -13.70 9.95
C LEU A 165 16.98 -13.67 11.35
N LYS A 166 17.62 -13.01 12.32
CA LYS A 166 17.10 -12.83 13.69
C LYS A 166 16.71 -11.37 13.87
N ALA A 167 15.41 -11.07 13.95
CA ALA A 167 14.89 -9.70 13.97
C ALA A 167 15.50 -8.78 15.07
N SER A 168 15.97 -9.35 16.19
CA SER A 168 16.61 -8.61 17.27
C SER A 168 18.08 -8.23 17.00
N VAL A 169 18.69 -8.80 15.96
CA VAL A 169 20.10 -8.58 15.62
C VAL A 169 20.15 -7.68 14.38
N PRO A 170 20.66 -6.44 14.51
CA PRO A 170 20.86 -5.57 13.35
C PRO A 170 21.91 -6.17 12.42
N THR A 171 21.79 -5.89 11.12
CA THR A 171 22.84 -6.24 10.16
C THR A 171 24.12 -5.45 10.42
N PHE A 172 25.22 -5.87 9.79
CA PHE A 172 26.51 -5.20 9.94
C PHE A 172 26.43 -3.71 9.57
N HIS A 173 25.88 -3.34 8.40
CA HIS A 173 25.83 -1.94 7.98
C HIS A 173 24.95 -1.11 8.92
N MET A 174 23.77 -1.62 9.27
CA MET A 174 22.86 -0.93 10.19
C MET A 174 23.49 -0.72 11.56
N LYS A 175 24.19 -1.73 12.09
CA LYS A 175 24.94 -1.61 13.35
C LYS A 175 26.05 -0.57 13.23
N LYS A 176 26.89 -0.65 12.21
CA LYS A 176 28.06 0.25 12.05
C LYS A 176 27.64 1.70 11.80
N LEU A 177 26.64 1.97 10.98
CA LEU A 177 26.15 3.34 10.73
C LEU A 177 25.62 4.03 12.00
N SER A 178 25.14 3.25 12.97
CA SER A 178 24.70 3.77 14.28
C SER A 178 25.84 4.06 15.26
N LEU A 179 27.07 3.60 14.99
CA LEU A 179 28.20 3.82 15.89
C LEU A 179 28.70 5.27 15.84
N PRO A 180 28.89 5.92 17.00
CA PRO A 180 29.53 7.22 17.10
C PRO A 180 31.01 7.21 16.71
N ALA A 181 31.67 6.06 16.84
CA ALA A 181 33.09 5.88 16.53
C ALA A 181 33.41 5.98 15.03
N ILE A 182 32.41 5.94 14.15
CA ILE A 182 32.60 6.14 12.72
C ILE A 182 32.46 7.64 12.41
N PRO A 183 33.53 8.30 11.92
CA PRO A 183 33.48 9.71 11.57
C PRO A 183 32.43 10.01 10.50
N GLY A 184 31.72 11.13 10.68
CA GLY A 184 30.76 11.64 9.69
C GLY A 184 29.40 11.99 10.29
N ALA A 185 28.92 13.20 9.99
CA ALA A 185 27.62 13.69 10.43
C ALA A 185 26.43 13.04 9.69
N THR A 186 26.65 12.52 8.48
CA THR A 186 25.62 11.90 7.65
C THR A 186 25.95 10.46 7.31
N LYS A 187 24.92 9.66 7.01
CA LYS A 187 25.10 8.27 6.55
C LYS A 187 25.99 8.18 5.31
N THR A 188 25.85 9.11 4.37
CA THR A 188 26.74 9.24 3.21
C THR A 188 28.20 9.34 3.62
N VAL A 189 28.54 10.25 4.53
CA VAL A 189 29.94 10.46 4.95
C VAL A 189 30.47 9.22 5.67
N LYS A 190 29.63 8.54 6.45
CA LYS A 190 30.00 7.26 7.08
C LYS A 190 30.22 6.15 6.05
N CYS A 191 29.42 6.10 4.98
CA CYS A 191 29.62 5.16 3.88
C CYS A 191 30.96 5.42 3.17
N THR A 192 31.26 6.68 2.83
CA THR A 192 32.53 7.01 2.17
C THR A 192 33.73 6.78 3.09
N TYR A 193 33.60 6.89 4.41
CA TYR A 193 34.67 6.55 5.35
C TYR A 193 35.13 5.09 5.21
N CYS A 194 34.18 4.14 5.19
CA CYS A 194 34.48 2.71 5.06
C CYS A 194 34.80 2.31 3.61
N HIS A 195 34.22 3.00 2.62
CA HIS A 195 34.34 2.65 1.21
C HIS A 195 35.28 3.57 0.41
N LYS A 196 36.16 4.34 1.07
CA LYS A 196 37.07 5.28 0.41
C LYS A 196 38.08 4.65 -0.56
N THR A 197 38.41 3.37 -0.37
CA THR A 197 39.43 2.63 -1.14
C THR A 197 38.86 1.45 -1.90
N THR A 198 37.53 1.31 -2.01
CA THR A 198 36.96 0.21 -2.79
C THR A 198 37.33 0.39 -4.26
N ASP A 199 38.07 -0.57 -4.79
CA ASP A 199 38.65 -0.55 -6.12
C ASP A 199 37.55 -0.61 -7.19
N ILE A 200 37.29 0.54 -7.81
CA ILE A 200 36.34 0.73 -8.92
C ILE A 200 37.09 0.68 -10.26
N VAL A 201 38.41 0.45 -10.27
CA VAL A 201 39.25 0.71 -11.44
C VAL A 201 39.70 -0.56 -12.18
N GLU A 202 39.66 -1.75 -11.59
CA GLU A 202 40.00 -2.99 -12.32
C GLU A 202 38.81 -3.63 -13.05
N GLY A 203 38.29 -2.94 -14.08
CA GLY A 203 37.74 -3.52 -15.32
C GLY A 203 36.63 -4.58 -15.26
N SER A 204 36.11 -4.93 -14.09
CA SER A 204 35.17 -6.03 -13.90
C SER A 204 33.82 -5.47 -13.49
N ALA A 205 33.16 -4.81 -14.45
CA ALA A 205 31.77 -4.34 -14.35
C ALA A 205 30.77 -5.43 -13.93
N LYS A 206 31.18 -6.71 -13.90
CA LYS A 206 30.39 -7.84 -13.42
C LYS A 206 30.47 -8.08 -11.90
N ASN A 207 31.48 -7.55 -11.20
CA ASN A 207 31.59 -7.65 -9.74
C ASN A 207 32.32 -6.42 -9.19
N ILE A 208 31.62 -5.28 -9.14
CA ILE A 208 31.98 -4.20 -8.20
C ILE A 208 32.02 -4.86 -6.81
N ARG A 209 33.22 -5.19 -6.33
CA ARG A 209 33.36 -6.02 -5.13
C ARG A 209 32.87 -5.20 -3.94
N ARG A 210 31.92 -5.76 -3.20
CA ARG A 210 31.23 -5.18 -2.03
C ARG A 210 32.13 -5.05 -0.80
N ASN A 211 33.46 -5.09 -0.96
CA ASN A 211 34.40 -5.27 0.13
C ASN A 211 35.05 -3.94 0.50
N VAL A 212 35.15 -3.67 1.79
CA VAL A 212 35.96 -2.60 2.36
C VAL A 212 37.38 -3.11 2.62
N ASP A 213 38.37 -2.21 2.61
CA ASP A 213 39.71 -2.56 3.06
C ASP A 213 39.68 -3.01 4.53
N VAL A 214 40.19 -4.21 4.80
CA VAL A 214 40.21 -4.81 6.14
C VAL A 214 41.05 -3.97 7.10
N GLU A 215 42.04 -3.21 6.61
CA GLU A 215 42.83 -2.31 7.44
C GLU A 215 41.98 -1.19 8.07
N LEU A 216 40.87 -0.79 7.44
CA LEU A 216 39.93 0.17 8.04
C LEU A 216 39.25 -0.38 9.28
N CYS A 217 38.97 -1.69 9.30
CA CYS A 217 38.38 -2.35 10.46
C CYS A 217 39.30 -2.28 11.68
N VAL A 218 40.61 -2.35 11.45
CA VAL A 218 41.63 -2.35 12.50
C VAL A 218 41.57 -1.06 13.35
N THR A 219 41.14 0.07 12.79
CA THR A 219 40.96 1.35 13.52
C THR A 219 39.95 1.24 14.67
N CYS A 220 38.88 0.47 14.50
CA CYS A 220 37.87 0.27 15.54
C CYS A 220 38.16 -0.93 16.45
N HIS A 221 39.03 -1.85 16.01
CA HIS A 221 39.32 -3.10 16.70
C HIS A 221 40.69 -3.13 17.42
N LYS A 222 41.59 -2.15 17.18
CA LYS A 222 42.89 -2.02 17.88
C LYS A 222 42.79 -1.57 19.33
N THR A 223 41.74 -0.84 19.72
CA THR A 223 41.55 -0.40 21.10
C THR A 223 40.90 -1.51 21.92
N LYS A 224 41.54 -1.93 23.02
CA LYS A 224 41.07 -2.98 23.95
C LYS A 224 39.77 -2.62 24.72
N THR A 225 38.85 -1.84 24.14
CA THR A 225 37.65 -1.32 24.83
C THR A 225 36.33 -1.87 24.33
N TYR A 226 36.30 -2.81 23.38
CA TYR A 226 35.03 -3.35 22.86
C TYR A 226 34.87 -4.88 22.95
N ALA A 227 35.43 -5.49 23.98
CA ALA A 227 35.22 -6.90 24.34
C ALA A 227 33.82 -7.20 24.95
N LYS A 228 32.76 -6.54 24.47
CA LYS A 228 31.36 -6.78 24.91
C LYS A 228 30.35 -6.94 23.77
N PHE A 229 30.79 -7.15 22.53
CA PHE A 229 29.85 -7.25 21.39
C PHE A 229 29.29 -8.65 21.08
N TYR A 230 29.73 -9.69 21.79
CA TYR A 230 29.29 -11.08 21.54
C TYR A 230 28.80 -11.83 22.78
N MET A 231 28.41 -11.13 23.85
CA MET A 231 27.87 -11.76 25.05
C MET A 231 26.51 -11.15 25.43
N GLU A 232 25.50 -11.31 24.57
CA GLU A 232 24.06 -11.33 24.91
C GLU A 232 23.29 -12.20 23.90
#